data_AF-A0A927E3P8-F1
#
_entry.id   AF-A0A927E3P8-F1
#
_cell.length_a   1.000
_cell.length_b   1.000
_cell.length_c   1.000
_cell.angle_alpha   90.00
_cell.angle_beta   90.00
_cell.angle_gamma   90.00
#
_symmetry.space_group_name_H-M   'P 1'
#
loop_
_entity.id
_entity.type
_entity.pdbx_description
1 polymer ?
#
loop_
_entity_poly.entity_id
_entity_poly.type
_entity_poly.pdbx_seq_one_letter_code
_entity_poly.pdbx_strand_id
1 'polypeptide(L)'
;MMFYVGQKVVCVDDGHYHASYPFEKPVKGRVYTVSRVYEADDDGEVMLCLDELDQPGNHEWYQGDHSYAYRPVVERKTSIEIFKAMLTPKTEQVSA
;
A
#
# COMPACT_ATOMS: atom_id res chain seq x y z
N MET A 1 -12.20 -0.99 -4.84
CA MET A 1 -11.38 0.24 -5.02
C MET A 1 -10.55 0.02 -6.26
N MET A 2 -10.50 0.96 -7.21
CA MET A 2 -9.85 0.74 -8.50
C MET A 2 -8.39 1.21 -8.44
N PHE A 3 -7.45 0.34 -8.81
CA PHE A 3 -6.03 0.66 -8.92
C PHE A 3 -5.68 1.13 -10.34
N TYR A 4 -4.65 1.96 -10.47
CA TYR A 4 -4.17 2.42 -11.78
C TYR A 4 -2.65 2.64 -11.79
N VAL A 5 -2.04 2.58 -12.97
CA VAL A 5 -0.59 2.77 -13.15
C VAL A 5 -0.16 4.18 -12.73
N GLY A 6 0.98 4.28 -12.04
CA GLY A 6 1.49 5.50 -11.43
C GLY A 6 0.88 5.85 -10.07
N GLN A 7 -0.12 5.09 -9.60
CA GLN A 7 -0.71 5.28 -8.29
C GLN A 7 0.26 4.88 -7.18
N LYS A 8 0.38 5.71 -6.14
CA LYS A 8 1.09 5.34 -4.90
C LYS A 8 0.19 4.50 -4.01
N VAL A 9 0.70 3.37 -3.53
CA VAL A 9 0.01 2.42 -2.64
C VAL A 9 0.89 2.08 -1.45
N VAL A 10 0.29 1.83 -0.29
CA VAL A 10 0.98 1.32 0.89
C VAL A 10 0.68 -0.16 1.05
N CYS A 11 1.70 -0.98 1.29
CA CYS A 11 1.53 -2.37 1.67
C CYS A 11 0.95 -2.44 3.09
N VAL A 12 -0.21 -3.08 3.25
CA VAL A 12 -0.87 -3.28 4.56
C VAL A 12 -0.77 -4.73 5.04
N ASP A 13 -0.41 -5.65 4.15
CA ASP A 13 -0.23 -7.07 4.45
C ASP A 13 0.97 -7.66 3.69
N ASP A 14 1.97 -8.13 4.43
CA ASP A 14 3.15 -8.83 3.92
C ASP A 14 3.19 -10.31 4.35
N GLY A 15 2.11 -10.82 4.96
CA GLY A 15 2.04 -12.17 5.51
C GLY A 15 1.86 -13.29 4.48
N HIS A 16 1.50 -12.95 3.25
CA HIS A 16 1.16 -13.91 2.21
C HIS A 16 2.37 -14.45 1.43
N TYR A 17 3.56 -13.88 1.64
CA TYR A 17 4.76 -14.26 0.89
C TYR A 17 5.51 -15.42 1.55
N HIS A 18 5.44 -16.60 0.92
CA HIS A 18 6.22 -17.77 1.33
C HIS A 18 7.72 -17.47 1.44
N ALA A 19 8.40 -17.98 2.47
CA ALA A 19 9.81 -17.69 2.75
C ALA A 19 10.76 -18.03 1.57
N SER A 20 10.36 -18.95 0.71
CA SER A 20 11.15 -19.46 -0.42
C SER A 20 11.11 -18.61 -1.70
N TYR A 21 10.33 -17.52 -1.73
CA TYR A 21 10.28 -16.68 -2.92
C TYR A 21 11.63 -15.97 -3.15
N PRO A 22 12.22 -16.09 -4.36
CA PRO A 22 13.59 -15.63 -4.63
C PRO A 22 13.69 -14.12 -4.93
N PHE A 23 12.62 -13.34 -4.73
CA PHE A 23 12.53 -11.92 -5.09
C PHE A 23 12.29 -11.04 -3.86
N GLU A 24 12.58 -9.74 -4.01
CA GLU A 24 12.30 -8.74 -2.97
C GLU A 24 10.80 -8.70 -2.67
N LYS A 25 10.46 -8.77 -1.39
CA LYS A 25 9.07 -8.79 -0.93
C LYS A 25 8.63 -7.38 -0.54
N PRO A 26 7.36 -7.04 -0.80
CA PRO A 26 6.76 -5.86 -0.21
C PRO A 26 6.82 -5.91 1.31
N VAL A 27 7.37 -4.86 1.91
CA VAL A 27 7.40 -4.63 3.35
C VAL A 27 6.14 -3.86 3.78
N LYS A 28 5.44 -4.36 4.81
CA LYS A 28 4.28 -3.68 5.39
C LYS A 28 4.62 -2.27 5.87
N GLY A 29 3.74 -1.32 5.57
CA GLY A 29 3.88 0.11 5.85
C GLY A 29 4.72 0.88 4.84
N ARG A 30 5.45 0.22 3.94
CA ARG A 30 6.21 0.88 2.86
C ARG A 30 5.28 1.26 1.71
N VAL A 31 5.61 2.38 1.06
CA VAL A 31 4.88 2.93 -0.08
C VAL A 31 5.58 2.55 -1.37
N TYR A 32 4.78 2.17 -2.37
CA TYR A 32 5.18 1.70 -3.69
C TYR A 32 4.38 2.42 -4.80
N THR A 33 4.87 2.40 -6.03
CA THR A 33 4.16 2.84 -7.24
C THR A 33 3.64 1.62 -8.00
N VAL A 34 2.37 1.65 -8.37
CA VAL A 34 1.79 0.66 -9.28
C VAL A 34 2.36 0.83 -10.68
N SER A 35 3.07 -0.16 -11.18
CA SER A 35 3.65 -0.19 -12.54
C SER A 35 2.73 -0.87 -13.55
N ARG A 36 1.95 -1.85 -13.09
CA ARG A 36 0.98 -2.60 -13.89
C ARG A 36 -0.21 -3.05 -13.04
N VAL A 37 -1.38 -3.14 -13.67
CA VAL A 37 -2.60 -3.71 -13.08
C VAL A 37 -3.18 -4.69 -14.08
N TYR A 38 -3.59 -5.87 -13.62
CA TYR A 38 -4.29 -6.86 -14.43
C TYR A 38 -5.09 -7.82 -13.55
N GLU A 39 -5.95 -8.60 -14.18
CA GLU A 39 -6.70 -9.68 -13.53
C GLU A 39 -5.96 -10.98 -13.77
N ALA A 40 -5.77 -11.80 -12.73
CA ALA A 40 -5.19 -13.13 -12.85
C ALA A 40 -6.15 -14.05 -13.61
N ASP A 41 -5.60 -14.91 -14.48
CA ASP A 41 -6.39 -15.76 -15.37
C ASP A 41 -7.21 -16.84 -14.62
N ASP A 42 -6.75 -17.25 -13.43
CA ASP A 42 -7.29 -18.40 -12.70
C ASP A 42 -8.51 -18.06 -11.83
N ASP A 43 -8.55 -16.88 -11.21
CA ASP A 43 -9.56 -16.49 -10.22
C ASP A 43 -10.14 -15.07 -10.42
N GLY A 44 -9.63 -14.32 -11.42
CA GLY A 44 -10.03 -12.94 -11.68
C GLY A 44 -9.55 -11.97 -10.60
N GLU A 45 -8.63 -12.36 -9.73
CA GLU A 45 -8.09 -11.47 -8.72
C GLU A 45 -7.25 -10.36 -9.35
N VAL A 46 -7.42 -9.14 -8.83
CA VAL A 46 -6.64 -8.00 -9.31
C VAL A 46 -5.23 -8.06 -8.73
N MET A 47 -4.25 -8.14 -9.62
CA MET A 47 -2.83 -8.18 -9.34
C MET A 47 -2.16 -6.84 -9.65
N LEU A 48 -1.16 -6.49 -8.84
CA LEU A 48 -0.39 -5.26 -8.95
C LEU A 48 1.09 -5.58 -9.15
N CYS A 49 1.71 -4.98 -10.16
CA CYS A 49 3.18 -4.90 -10.23
C CYS A 49 3.64 -3.57 -9.61
N LEU A 50 4.80 -3.58 -8.97
CA LEU A 50 5.35 -2.43 -8.25
C LEU A 50 6.70 -2.01 -8.85
N ASP A 51 6.90 -0.71 -9.10
CA ASP A 51 8.14 -0.19 -9.72
C ASP A 51 9.37 -0.36 -8.83
N GLU A 52 9.20 -0.30 -7.50
CA GLU A 52 10.33 -0.31 -6.57
C GLU A 52 10.86 -1.73 -6.25
N LEU A 53 10.15 -2.76 -6.69
CA LEU A 53 10.58 -4.14 -6.51
C LEU A 53 11.19 -4.64 -7.82
N ASP A 54 12.41 -5.15 -7.75
CA ASP A 54 13.05 -5.81 -8.89
C ASP A 54 12.33 -7.13 -9.16
N GLN A 55 11.29 -7.05 -9.99
CA GLN A 55 10.57 -8.21 -10.45
C GLN A 55 11.43 -8.83 -11.53
N PRO A 56 11.95 -10.07 -11.35
CA PRO A 56 12.78 -10.68 -12.37
C PRO A 56 11.91 -10.85 -13.62
N GLY A 57 12.15 -9.97 -14.60
CA GLY A 57 11.22 -9.59 -15.67
C GLY A 57 10.94 -10.65 -16.73
N ASN A 58 10.94 -11.93 -16.37
CA ASN A 58 10.61 -13.07 -17.22
C ASN A 58 10.34 -14.35 -16.41
N HIS A 59 10.16 -14.30 -15.09
CA HIS A 59 9.63 -15.47 -14.41
C HIS A 59 8.16 -15.60 -14.79
N GLU A 60 7.85 -16.57 -15.66
CA GLU A 60 6.49 -17.00 -16.05
C GLU A 60 5.55 -17.19 -14.84
N TRP A 61 6.12 -17.35 -13.65
CA TRP A 61 5.46 -17.63 -12.39
C TRP A 61 5.15 -16.40 -11.53
N TYR A 62 5.83 -15.27 -11.74
CA TYR A 62 5.59 -14.08 -10.92
C TYR A 62 4.54 -13.20 -11.57
N GLN A 63 3.32 -13.29 -11.05
CA GLN A 63 2.16 -12.59 -11.56
C GLN A 63 1.81 -11.34 -10.74
N GLY A 64 2.80 -10.66 -10.17
CA GLY A 64 2.56 -9.50 -9.32
C GLY A 64 2.02 -9.89 -7.94
N ASP A 65 1.53 -8.88 -7.22
CA ASP A 65 1.04 -9.03 -5.86
C ASP A 65 -0.47 -8.79 -5.78
N HIS A 66 -1.14 -9.52 -4.88
CA HIS A 66 -2.58 -9.38 -4.70
C HIS A 66 -2.97 -7.98 -4.22
N SER A 67 -3.93 -7.36 -4.90
CA SER A 67 -4.39 -6.00 -4.60
C SER A 67 -4.96 -5.81 -3.18
N TYR A 68 -5.48 -6.87 -2.53
CA TYR A 68 -6.00 -6.78 -1.17
C TYR A 68 -4.92 -6.42 -0.14
N ALA A 69 -3.66 -6.73 -0.43
CA ALA A 69 -2.51 -6.41 0.41
C ALA A 69 -2.12 -4.92 0.37
N TYR A 70 -2.81 -4.11 -0.44
CA TYR A 70 -2.48 -2.72 -0.68
C TYR A 70 -3.64 -1.77 -0.40
N ARG A 71 -3.29 -0.55 0.00
CA ARG A 71 -4.25 0.57 0.08
C ARG A 71 -3.68 1.77 -0.68
N PRO A 72 -4.49 2.47 -1.48
CA PRO A 72 -4.06 3.72 -2.11
C PRO A 72 -3.61 4.75 -1.08
N VAL A 73 -2.46 5.37 -1.34
CA VAL A 73 -2.01 6.54 -0.60
C VAL A 73 -2.81 7.73 -1.10
N VAL A 74 -3.68 8.24 -0.25
CA VAL A 74 -4.50 9.41 -0.55
C VAL A 74 -3.88 10.62 0.14
N GLU A 75 -3.54 11.64 -0.64
CA GLU A 75 -3.13 12.92 -0.08
C GLU A 75 -4.32 13.55 0.64
N ARG A 76 -4.19 13.73 1.95
CA ARG A 76 -5.18 14.47 2.74
C ARG A 76 -4.84 15.94 2.69
N LYS A 77 -5.78 16.76 2.20
CA LYS A 77 -5.67 18.23 2.22
C LYS A 77 -5.64 18.82 3.63
N THR A 78 -6.02 18.03 4.64
CA THR A 78 -6.08 18.45 6.04
C THR A 78 -4.80 18.02 6.76
N SER A 79 -4.08 18.98 7.33
CA SER A 79 -2.88 18.71 8.14
C SER A 79 -3.21 17.88 9.36
N ILE A 80 -2.35 16.90 9.69
CA ILE A 80 -2.46 16.10 10.92
C ILE A 80 -2.39 16.97 12.18
N GLU A 81 -1.73 18.14 12.10
CA GLU A 81 -1.61 19.09 13.20
C GLU A 81 -2.97 19.60 13.70
N ILE A 82 -3.98 19.69 12.83
CA ILE A 82 -5.34 20.06 13.21
C ILE A 82 -5.90 19.03 14.20
N PHE A 83 -5.73 17.74 13.91
CA PHE A 83 -6.19 16.68 14.79
C PHE A 83 -5.38 16.62 16.10
N LYS A 84 -4.07 16.86 16.05
CA LYS A 84 -3.24 16.96 17.26
C LYS A 84 -3.70 18.12 18.16
N ALA A 85 -4.00 19.27 17.59
CA ALA A 85 -4.53 20.42 18.33
C ALA A 85 -5.88 20.10 18.98
N MET A 86 -6.75 19.33 18.32
CA MET A 86 -8.02 18.88 18.90
C MET A 86 -7.84 17.87 20.04
N LEU A 87 -6.83 17.01 19.95
CA LEU A 87 -6.54 16.00 20.98
C LEU A 87 -5.78 16.56 22.18
N THR A 88 -5.26 17.79 22.09
CA THR A 88 -4.54 18.44 23.19
C THR A 88 -5.56 19.18 24.06
N PRO A 89 -5.85 18.73 25.30
CA PRO A 89 -6.86 19.36 26.14
C PRO A 89 -6.42 20.78 26.47
N LYS A 90 -7.23 21.78 26.11
CA LYS A 90 -7.05 23.12 26.66
C LYS A 90 -7.56 23.09 28.09
N THR A 91 -6.66 23.16 29.06
CA THR A 91 -7.02 23.35 30.46
C THR A 91 -7.66 24.73 30.58
N GLU A 92 -8.99 24.79 30.60
CA GLU A 92 -9.69 26.02 30.95
C GLU A 92 -9.49 26.27 32.45
N GLN A 93 -8.79 27.34 32.79
CA GLN A 93 -8.76 27.82 34.16
C GLN A 93 -10.12 28.46 34.47
N VAL A 94 -10.97 27.71 35.17
CA VAL A 94 -12.20 28.27 35.74
C VAL A 94 -11.79 29.07 36.98
N SER A 95 -11.88 30.40 36.91
CA SER A 95 -11.74 31.26 38.09
C SER A 95 -12.96 31.08 39.00
N ALA A 96 -12.71 30.74 40.26
CA ALA A 96 -13.72 30.65 41.32
C ALA A 96 -14.20 32.03 41.78
#